data_AF-M0N674-F1
#
_entry.id   AF-M0N674-F1
#
_cell.length_a   1.000
_cell.length_b   1.000
_cell.length_c   1.000
_cell.angle_alpha   90.00
_cell.angle_beta   90.00
_cell.angle_gamma   90.00
#
_symmetry.space_group_name_H-M   'P 1'
#
loop_
_entity.id
_entity.type
_entity.pdbx_description
1 polymer ?
#
loop_
_entity_poly.entity_id
_entity_poly.type
_entity_poly.pdbx_seq_one_letter_code
_entity_poly.pdbx_strand_id
1 'polypeptide(L)'
;MSSCYNTTMLIRRAVIDAIMPLTNRHGADDVGMKIELARIARFGFVDEPLIRMGEQEYNLGSSWDAVDGKKELLERYDELYAETSPAVRARAVAHIYANIGRRSLDDDAWSPKAIRAFAYAIRTAPGFEAKYAVELLMSFGGRATYVPASRVWRFCMKYQ
;
A
#
# COMPACT_ATOMS: atom_id res chain seq x y z
N MET A 1 0.51 -10.75 -6.22
CA MET A 1 1.08 -11.31 -4.98
C MET A 1 0.76 -10.39 -3.81
N SER A 2 0.02 -10.89 -2.81
CA SER A 2 -0.17 -10.14 -1.57
C SER A 2 1.15 -10.06 -0.81
N SER A 3 1.39 -8.91 -0.19
CA SER A 3 2.49 -8.73 0.76
C SER A 3 2.41 -9.76 1.88
N CYS A 4 3.56 -10.25 2.35
CA CYS A 4 3.67 -11.07 3.56
C CYS A 4 2.98 -10.36 4.73
N TYR A 5 2.03 -10.98 5.42
CA TYR A 5 1.39 -10.39 6.61
C TYR A 5 2.12 -10.83 7.88
N ASN A 6 2.27 -9.95 8.87
CA ASN A 6 2.98 -10.31 10.10
C ASN A 6 2.33 -11.48 10.85
N THR A 7 1.00 -11.61 10.73
CA THR A 7 0.21 -12.73 11.29
C THR A 7 0.54 -14.09 10.66
N THR A 8 1.22 -14.09 9.51
CA THR A 8 1.66 -15.31 8.81
C THR A 8 3.17 -15.53 8.90
N MET A 9 3.90 -14.73 9.69
CA MET A 9 5.35 -14.84 9.85
C MET A 9 5.72 -15.70 11.06
N LEU A 10 6.68 -16.61 10.88
CA LEU A 10 7.39 -17.27 11.97
C LEU A 10 8.75 -16.61 12.14
N ILE A 11 8.99 -16.02 13.31
CA ILE A 11 10.17 -15.20 13.60
C ILE A 11 10.91 -15.80 14.80
N ARG A 12 12.23 -15.96 14.69
CA ARG A 12 13.06 -16.37 15.83
C ARG A 12 12.99 -15.30 16.92
N ARG A 13 12.80 -15.71 18.18
CA ARG A 13 12.77 -14.82 19.35
C ARG A 13 13.93 -13.81 19.37
N ALA A 14 15.16 -14.29 19.19
CA ALA A 14 16.34 -13.42 19.20
C ALA A 14 16.32 -12.33 18.12
N VAL A 15 15.63 -12.56 16.99
CA VAL A 15 15.50 -11.58 15.91
C VAL A 15 14.44 -10.53 16.25
N ILE A 16 13.29 -10.94 16.81
CA ILE A 16 12.27 -9.98 17.23
C ILE A 16 12.77 -9.12 18.39
N ASP A 17 13.46 -9.70 19.37
CA ASP A 17 14.03 -8.97 20.52
C ASP A 17 15.00 -7.87 20.08
N ALA A 18 15.72 -8.07 18.98
CA ALA A 18 16.67 -7.10 18.43
C ALA A 18 16.02 -5.85 17.80
N ILE A 19 14.72 -5.89 17.49
CA ILE A 19 13.98 -4.76 16.89
C ILE A 19 12.93 -4.17 17.84
N MET A 20 12.89 -4.64 19.09
CA MET A 20 12.01 -4.11 20.12
C MET A 20 12.57 -2.81 20.73
N PRO A 21 11.71 -1.88 21.19
CA PRO A 21 10.25 -1.90 21.07
C PRO A 21 9.78 -1.56 19.65
N LEU A 22 8.67 -2.18 19.22
CA LEU A 22 8.05 -1.82 17.94
C LEU A 22 7.47 -0.39 18.04
N THR A 23 7.86 0.47 17.10
CA THR A 23 7.27 1.80 16.97
C THR A 23 5.86 1.69 16.40
N ASN A 24 4.89 2.37 17.03
CA ASN A 24 3.55 2.54 16.51
C ASN A 24 3.55 3.55 15.35
N ARG A 25 3.05 3.14 14.19
CA ARG A 25 3.02 3.82 12.89
C ARG A 25 1.63 3.75 12.27
N HIS A 26 0.59 3.72 13.10
CA HIS A 26 -0.83 3.90 12.75
C HIS A 26 -1.23 3.31 11.38
N GLY A 27 -1.21 1.99 11.25
CA GLY A 27 -1.64 1.29 10.02
C GLY A 27 -0.52 1.06 8.99
N ALA A 28 0.72 1.41 9.33
CA ALA A 28 1.93 1.05 8.59
C ALA A 28 2.95 0.28 9.45
N ASP A 29 2.52 -0.22 10.62
CA ASP A 29 3.34 -0.98 11.57
C ASP A 29 3.96 -2.22 10.95
N ASP A 30 3.15 -2.93 10.15
CA ASP A 30 3.57 -4.17 9.51
C ASP A 30 4.69 -3.94 8.50
N VAL A 31 4.60 -2.85 7.73
CA VAL A 31 5.64 -2.45 6.78
C VAL A 31 6.92 -2.04 7.51
N GLY A 32 6.82 -1.19 8.54
CA GLY A 32 7.98 -0.76 9.33
C GLY A 32 8.70 -1.93 9.97
N MET A 33 7.96 -2.85 10.60
CA MET A 33 8.53 -4.06 11.19
C MET A 33 9.23 -4.93 10.15
N LYS A 34 8.66 -5.10 8.95
CA LYS A 34 9.30 -5.88 7.87
C LYS A 34 10.61 -5.24 7.40
N ILE A 35 10.67 -3.91 7.33
CA ILE A 35 11.90 -3.20 6.98
C ILE A 35 12.98 -3.47 8.03
N GLU A 36 12.68 -3.31 9.32
CA GLU A 36 13.67 -3.57 10.38
C GLU A 36 14.14 -5.03 10.40
N LEU A 37 13.21 -5.98 10.23
CA LEU A 37 13.55 -7.40 10.12
C LEU A 37 14.47 -7.67 8.91
N ALA A 38 14.20 -7.04 7.76
CA ALA A 38 14.97 -7.25 6.54
C ALA A 38 16.41 -6.72 6.63
N ARG A 39 16.67 -5.77 7.54
CA ARG A 39 18.02 -5.25 7.80
C ARG A 39 18.89 -6.24 8.56
N ILE A 40 18.30 -7.11 9.39
CA ILE A 40 19.03 -8.01 10.29
C ILE A 40 18.83 -9.50 10.01
N ALA A 41 17.90 -9.84 9.12
CA ALA A 41 17.57 -11.22 8.79
C ALA A 41 17.14 -11.38 7.31
N ARG A 42 17.32 -12.59 6.79
CA ARG A 42 16.80 -12.98 5.47
C ARG A 42 15.41 -13.59 5.62
N PHE A 43 14.54 -13.27 4.68
CA PHE A 43 13.20 -13.84 4.58
C PHE A 43 13.23 -15.13 3.79
N GLY A 44 12.59 -16.17 4.33
CA GLY A 44 12.18 -17.36 3.58
C GLY A 44 10.66 -17.34 3.38
N PHE A 45 10.17 -18.13 2.44
CA PHE A 45 8.73 -18.32 2.23
C PHE A 45 8.44 -19.79 1.96
N VAL A 46 7.20 -20.20 2.25
CA VAL A 46 6.66 -21.50 1.85
C VAL A 46 5.73 -21.23 0.68
N ASP A 47 6.00 -21.87 -0.46
CA ASP A 47 5.23 -21.69 -1.70
C ASP A 47 3.97 -22.57 -1.74
N GLU A 48 3.27 -22.65 -0.60
CA GLU A 48 2.05 -23.44 -0.45
C GLU A 48 1.05 -22.64 0.40
N PRO A 49 -0.26 -22.76 0.12
CA PRO A 49 -1.29 -22.03 0.87
C PRO A 49 -1.44 -22.60 2.29
N LEU A 50 -0.78 -21.97 3.26
CA LEU A 50 -0.87 -22.39 4.67
C LEU A 50 -2.08 -21.81 5.41
N ILE A 51 -2.50 -20.59 5.06
CA ILE A 51 -3.55 -19.85 5.76
C ILE A 51 -4.46 -19.16 4.74
N ARG A 52 -5.78 -19.24 4.95
CA ARG A 52 -6.76 -18.40 4.26
C ARG A 52 -7.23 -17.30 5.21
N MET A 53 -6.82 -16.06 4.93
CA MET A 53 -7.38 -14.91 5.63
C MET A 53 -8.82 -14.66 5.14
N GLY A 54 -9.74 -14.49 6.09
CA GLY A 54 -11.10 -14.05 5.80
C GLY A 54 -11.14 -12.58 5.36
N GLU A 55 -12.29 -12.17 4.82
CA GLU A 55 -12.54 -10.74 4.56
C GLU A 55 -12.68 -10.02 5.91
N GLN A 56 -11.82 -9.03 6.14
CA GLN A 56 -11.93 -8.17 7.31
C GLN A 56 -12.87 -7.01 7.01
N GLU A 57 -13.86 -6.78 7.88
CA GLU A 57 -14.77 -5.62 7.79
C GLU A 57 -14.04 -4.28 7.96
N TYR A 58 -12.90 -4.29 8.68
CA TYR A 58 -12.10 -3.09 8.97
C TYR A 58 -10.68 -3.24 8.42
N ASN A 59 -10.39 -2.57 7.30
CA ASN A 59 -9.05 -2.50 6.73
C ASN A 59 -8.38 -1.17 7.08
N LEU A 60 -7.59 -1.17 8.16
CA LEU A 60 -6.79 -0.01 8.59
C LEU A 60 -5.85 0.52 7.49
N GLY A 61 -5.39 -0.33 6.57
CA GLY A 61 -4.50 0.08 5.48
C GLY A 61 -5.08 1.10 4.49
N SER A 62 -6.39 1.40 4.62
CA SER A 62 -7.17 2.35 3.83
C SER A 62 -7.57 3.62 4.59
N SER A 63 -7.16 3.78 5.86
CA SER A 63 -7.43 5.00 6.65
C SER A 63 -6.52 6.17 6.23
N TRP A 64 -6.89 7.39 6.63
CA TRP A 64 -6.01 8.56 6.50
C TRP A 64 -4.73 8.38 7.33
N ASP A 65 -4.82 7.81 8.53
CA ASP A 65 -3.65 7.54 9.35
C ASP A 65 -2.65 6.60 8.66
N ALA A 66 -3.14 5.60 7.91
CA ALA A 66 -2.26 4.72 7.14
C ALA A 66 -1.62 5.41 5.93
N VAL A 67 -2.23 6.49 5.40
CA VAL A 67 -1.58 7.35 4.40
C VAL A 67 -0.42 8.11 5.04
N ASP A 68 -0.66 8.69 6.22
CA ASP A 68 0.35 9.49 6.91
C ASP A 68 1.49 8.62 7.44
N GLY A 69 1.20 7.44 7.98
CA GLY A 69 2.21 6.44 8.35
C GLY A 69 3.07 6.01 7.16
N LYS A 70 2.51 5.88 5.95
CA LYS A 70 3.28 5.58 4.74
C LYS A 70 4.18 6.74 4.29
N LYS A 71 3.77 8.00 4.49
CA LYS A 71 4.64 9.16 4.23
C LYS A 71 5.78 9.21 5.24
N GLU A 72 5.48 8.97 6.52
CA GLU A 72 6.49 8.89 7.57
C GLU A 72 7.52 7.78 7.29
N LEU A 73 7.08 6.63 6.77
CA LEU A 73 7.99 5.57 6.33
C LEU A 73 8.91 6.02 5.19
N LEU A 74 8.39 6.75 4.19
CA LEU A 74 9.22 7.28 3.10
C LEU A 74 10.29 8.24 3.61
N GLU A 75 9.92 9.13 4.52
CA GLU A 75 10.83 10.11 5.11
C GLU A 75 11.87 9.44 6.02
N ARG A 76 11.42 8.54 6.91
CA ARG A 76 12.30 7.84 7.86
C ARG A 76 13.33 6.95 7.16
N TYR A 77 12.93 6.31 6.07
CA TYR A 77 13.77 5.36 5.35
C TYR A 77 14.29 5.94 4.02
N ASP A 78 14.36 7.27 3.87
CA ASP A 78 14.78 7.91 2.62
C ASP A 78 16.19 7.45 2.19
N GLU A 79 17.09 7.20 3.14
CA GLU A 79 18.42 6.62 2.89
C GLU A 79 18.34 5.24 2.21
N LEU A 80 17.46 4.34 2.69
CA LEU A 80 17.24 3.03 2.06
C LEU A 80 16.67 3.17 0.64
N TYR A 81 15.83 4.19 0.42
CA TYR A 81 15.34 4.48 -0.92
C TYR A 81 16.44 5.06 -1.84
N ALA A 82 17.38 5.83 -1.29
CA ALA A 82 18.51 6.38 -2.04
C ALA A 82 19.51 5.29 -2.48
N GLU A 83 19.65 4.21 -1.71
CA GLU A 83 20.50 3.06 -2.04
C GLU A 83 19.88 2.09 -3.06
N THR A 84 18.58 2.23 -3.35
CA THR A 84 17.85 1.35 -4.28
C THR A 84 17.52 2.07 -5.59
N SER A 85 16.95 1.34 -6.55
CA SER A 85 16.53 1.95 -7.82
C SER A 85 15.52 3.09 -7.55
N PRO A 86 15.66 4.27 -8.19
CA PRO A 86 14.70 5.38 -8.07
C PRO A 86 13.26 4.97 -8.37
N ALA A 87 13.06 3.93 -9.19
CA ALA A 87 11.76 3.35 -9.49
C ALA A 87 11.03 2.82 -8.23
N VAL A 88 11.76 2.36 -7.21
CA VAL A 88 11.17 1.83 -5.97
C VAL A 88 10.50 2.95 -5.18
N ARG A 89 11.21 4.07 -4.99
CA ARG A 89 10.66 5.28 -4.34
C ARG A 89 9.49 5.85 -5.15
N ALA A 90 9.65 5.96 -6.46
CA ALA A 90 8.62 6.45 -7.37
C ALA A 90 7.33 5.62 -7.28
N ARG A 91 7.45 4.29 -7.24
CA ARG A 91 6.30 3.39 -7.07
C ARG A 91 5.62 3.56 -5.71
N ALA A 92 6.39 3.68 -4.63
CA ALA A 92 5.85 3.90 -3.29
C ALA A 92 5.08 5.22 -3.21
N VAL A 93 5.64 6.31 -3.75
CA VAL A 93 4.99 7.62 -3.84
C VAL A 93 3.71 7.53 -4.67
N ALA A 94 3.77 6.94 -5.87
CA ALA A 94 2.60 6.77 -6.71
C ALA A 94 1.46 6.02 -5.98
N HIS A 95 1.81 4.96 -5.24
CA HIS A 95 0.84 4.20 -4.46
C HIS A 95 0.21 5.01 -3.32
N ILE A 96 0.98 5.86 -2.62
CA ILE A 96 0.45 6.77 -1.59
C ILE A 96 -0.58 7.73 -2.20
N TYR A 97 -0.24 8.37 -3.31
CA TYR A 97 -1.15 9.32 -3.96
C TYR A 97 -2.38 8.64 -4.56
N ALA A 98 -2.25 7.43 -5.09
CA ALA A 98 -3.41 6.64 -5.47
C ALA A 98 -4.34 6.39 -4.27
N ASN A 99 -3.80 6.03 -3.10
CA ASN A 99 -4.62 5.84 -1.88
C ASN A 99 -5.29 7.13 -1.41
N ILE A 100 -4.60 8.27 -1.47
CA ILE A 100 -5.20 9.59 -1.21
C ILE A 100 -6.39 9.83 -2.14
N GLY A 101 -6.26 9.48 -3.42
CA GLY A 101 -7.32 9.63 -4.41
C GLY A 101 -8.55 8.80 -4.08
N ARG A 102 -8.35 7.52 -3.79
CA ARG A 102 -9.43 6.58 -3.40
C ARG A 102 -10.16 7.08 -2.16
N ARG A 103 -9.40 7.45 -1.13
CA ARG A 103 -9.96 7.92 0.14
C ARG A 103 -10.77 9.20 -0.02
N SER A 104 -10.30 10.12 -0.86
CA SER A 104 -11.03 11.35 -1.15
C SER A 104 -12.37 11.08 -1.86
N LEU A 105 -12.52 9.98 -2.60
CA LEU A 105 -13.81 9.56 -3.18
C LEU A 105 -14.68 8.73 -2.22
N ASP A 106 -14.09 8.15 -1.18
CA ASP A 106 -14.84 7.49 -0.11
C ASP A 106 -15.50 8.52 0.81
N ASP A 107 -14.78 9.62 1.10
CA ASP A 107 -15.26 10.71 1.95
C ASP A 107 -16.27 11.62 1.20
N ASP A 108 -16.04 11.90 -0.09
CA ASP A 108 -16.88 12.78 -0.91
C ASP A 108 -17.43 12.07 -2.16
N ALA A 109 -18.67 12.37 -2.54
CA ALA A 109 -19.27 11.84 -3.77
C ALA A 109 -18.52 12.26 -5.05
N TRP A 110 -17.85 13.41 -5.02
CA TRP A 110 -16.95 13.89 -6.08
C TRP A 110 -15.85 14.74 -5.45
N SER A 111 -14.60 14.58 -5.90
CA SER A 111 -13.47 15.25 -5.26
C SER A 111 -12.39 15.69 -6.26
N PRO A 112 -12.10 17.00 -6.40
CA PRO A 112 -11.00 17.47 -7.25
C PRO A 112 -9.64 17.07 -6.67
N LYS A 113 -9.58 16.87 -5.35
CA LYS A 113 -8.40 16.30 -4.67
C LYS A 113 -8.14 14.88 -5.18
N ALA A 114 -9.18 14.08 -5.41
CA ALA A 114 -9.03 12.74 -5.95
C ALA A 114 -8.42 12.74 -7.36
N ILE A 115 -8.97 13.58 -8.26
CA ILE A 115 -8.49 13.72 -9.64
C ILE A 115 -7.01 14.09 -9.65
N ARG A 116 -6.62 15.11 -8.87
CA ARG A 116 -5.22 15.55 -8.76
C ARG A 116 -4.31 14.46 -8.20
N ALA A 117 -4.77 13.73 -7.19
CA ALA A 117 -4.00 12.65 -6.58
C ALA A 117 -3.74 11.50 -7.56
N PHE A 118 -4.76 11.07 -8.32
CA PHE A 118 -4.57 10.04 -9.35
C PHE A 118 -3.68 10.52 -10.50
N ALA A 119 -3.82 11.78 -10.94
CA ALA A 119 -2.94 12.34 -11.95
C ALA A 119 -1.47 12.36 -11.50
N TYR A 120 -1.23 12.72 -10.23
CA TYR A 120 0.10 12.68 -9.63
C TYR A 120 0.64 11.24 -9.52
N ALA A 121 -0.22 10.26 -9.18
CA ALA A 121 0.16 8.86 -9.12
C ALA A 121 0.62 8.33 -10.49
N ILE A 122 -0.13 8.63 -11.57
CA ILE A 122 0.25 8.24 -12.94
C ILE A 122 1.57 8.90 -13.35
N ARG A 123 1.71 10.20 -13.09
CA ARG A 123 2.92 10.94 -13.47
C ARG A 123 4.17 10.39 -12.77
N THR A 124 4.03 9.93 -11.53
CA THR A 124 5.14 9.48 -10.70
C THR A 124 5.44 7.99 -10.88
N ALA A 125 4.47 7.16 -11.28
CA ALA A 125 4.67 5.72 -11.40
C ALA A 125 5.80 5.37 -12.39
N PRO A 126 6.66 4.39 -12.07
CA PRO A 126 7.67 3.90 -13.01
C PRO A 126 6.99 3.09 -14.10
N GLY A 127 6.70 3.73 -15.24
CA GLY A 127 6.00 3.13 -16.37
C GLY A 127 4.49 3.34 -16.34
N PHE A 128 3.77 2.67 -17.25
CA PHE A 128 2.32 2.80 -17.36
C PHE A 128 1.59 1.78 -16.49
N GLU A 129 0.95 2.25 -15.42
CA GLU A 129 0.05 1.45 -14.59
C GLU A 129 -1.41 1.69 -15.00
N ALA A 130 -1.96 0.78 -15.81
CA ALA A 130 -3.33 0.87 -16.33
C ALA A 130 -4.38 1.09 -15.24
N LYS A 131 -4.14 0.53 -14.04
CA LYS A 131 -5.00 0.75 -12.87
C LYS A 131 -5.15 2.23 -12.52
N TYR A 132 -4.05 2.98 -12.40
CA TYR A 132 -4.12 4.40 -12.05
C TYR A 132 -4.78 5.23 -13.16
N ALA A 133 -4.58 4.87 -14.42
CA ALA A 133 -5.24 5.51 -15.55
C ALA A 133 -6.77 5.34 -15.50
N VAL A 134 -7.24 4.12 -15.23
CA VAL A 134 -8.68 3.85 -15.04
C VAL A 134 -9.21 4.62 -13.83
N GLU A 135 -8.48 4.63 -12.71
CA GLU A 135 -8.91 5.36 -11.50
C GLU A 135 -8.99 6.87 -11.74
N LEU A 136 -8.05 7.46 -12.48
CA LEU A 136 -8.11 8.86 -12.90
C LEU A 136 -9.35 9.12 -13.77
N LEU A 137 -9.57 8.33 -14.81
CA LEU A 137 -10.71 8.49 -15.71
C LEU A 137 -12.04 8.42 -14.93
N MET A 138 -12.17 7.42 -14.05
CA MET A 138 -13.39 7.25 -13.26
C MET A 138 -13.58 8.34 -12.21
N SER A 139 -12.50 8.95 -11.71
CA SER A 139 -12.60 10.03 -10.71
C SER A 139 -13.32 11.29 -11.22
N PHE A 140 -13.38 11.51 -12.54
CA PHE A 140 -14.18 12.61 -13.11
C PHE A 140 -15.68 12.46 -12.88
N GLY A 141 -16.20 11.23 -12.86
CA GLY A 141 -17.59 10.92 -12.51
C GLY A 141 -17.81 10.71 -11.00
N GLY A 142 -16.77 10.87 -10.19
CA GLY A 142 -16.82 10.73 -8.73
C GLY A 142 -17.02 9.28 -8.27
N ARG A 143 -17.60 9.13 -7.09
CA ARG A 143 -17.85 7.84 -6.42
C ARG A 143 -18.79 6.94 -7.22
N ALA A 144 -19.75 7.51 -7.93
CA ALA A 144 -20.77 6.79 -8.69
C ALA A 144 -20.17 5.95 -9.83
N THR A 145 -19.13 6.46 -10.50
CA THR A 145 -18.37 5.75 -11.54
C THR A 145 -17.24 4.92 -10.96
N TYR A 146 -16.57 5.42 -9.91
CA TYR A 146 -15.44 4.75 -9.28
C TYR A 146 -15.80 3.41 -8.61
N VAL A 147 -16.88 3.37 -7.80
CA VAL A 147 -17.21 2.16 -7.02
C VAL A 147 -17.53 0.96 -7.93
N PRO A 148 -18.41 1.07 -8.94
CA PRO A 148 -18.66 -0.03 -9.87
C PRO A 148 -17.40 -0.47 -10.62
N ALA A 149 -16.62 0.48 -11.15
CA ALA A 149 -15.38 0.17 -11.87
C ALA A 149 -14.37 -0.58 -10.99
N SER A 150 -14.22 -0.17 -9.72
CA SER A 150 -13.31 -0.83 -8.78
C SER A 150 -13.74 -2.26 -8.42
N ARG A 151 -15.05 -2.57 -8.47
CA ARG A 151 -15.59 -3.92 -8.25
C ARG A 151 -15.34 -4.81 -9.45
N VAL A 152 -15.60 -4.30 -10.66
CA VAL A 152 -15.32 -5.02 -11.92
C VAL A 152 -13.83 -5.33 -12.04
N TRP A 153 -12.95 -4.35 -11.78
CA TRP A 153 -11.51 -4.55 -11.82
C TRP A 153 -11.04 -5.63 -10.81
N ARG A 154 -11.56 -5.57 -9.57
CA ARG A 154 -11.26 -6.59 -8.55
C ARG A 154 -11.73 -7.98 -8.95
N PHE A 155 -12.89 -8.08 -9.60
CA PHE A 155 -13.41 -9.33 -10.12
C PHE A 155 -12.50 -9.89 -11.22
N CYS A 156 -12.17 -9.09 -12.25
CA CYS A 156 -11.30 -9.51 -13.35
C CYS A 156 -9.91 -9.99 -12.88
N MET A 157 -9.33 -9.33 -11.88
CA MET A 157 -8.02 -9.69 -11.32
C MET A 157 -8.03 -10.92 -10.41
N LYS A 158 -9.21 -11.38 -9.94
CA LYS A 158 -9.32 -12.55 -9.04
C LYS A 158 -9.33 -13.89 -9.81
N TYR A 159 -9.44 -13.85 -11.14
CA TYR A 159 -9.53 -15.01 -12.03
C TYR A 159 -8.36 -15.11 -13.04
N GLN A 160 -7.23 -14.45 -12.75
CA GLN A 160 -5.95 -14.65 -13.44
C GLN A 160 -4.95 -15.26 -12.44
#